data_AF-A0A1F9NZU8-F1
#
_entry.id   AF-A0A1F9NZU8-F1
#
_cell.length_a   1.000
_cell.length_b   1.000
_cell.length_c   1.000
_cell.angle_alpha   90.00
_cell.angle_beta   90.00
_cell.angle_gamma   90.00
#
_symmetry.space_group_name_H-M   'P 1'
#
loop_
_entity.id
_entity.type
_entity.pdbx_description
1 polymer ?
#
loop_
_entity_poly.entity_id
_entity_poly.type
_entity_poly.pdbx_seq_one_letter_code
_entity_poly.pdbx_strand_id
1 'polypeptide(L)'
;MDKKALLELTTDIVSAHASVNEMGKEELLEELQSVFQKLMSLAGSEGGEGAEVSGELKPAVPVNKAFGADKVVCLVCGKGFTTLKKHIAVSHQMTPKEYRKTFGIPSKTPLVARKYSEAKRKIAQDKGLAAKLAEGRKRKA
;
A
#
# COMPACT_ATOMS: atom_id res chain seq x y z
N MET A 1 -25.85 4.10 0.07
CA MET A 1 -26.92 3.21 -0.43
C MET A 1 -27.82 2.76 0.71
N ASP A 2 -29.11 2.55 0.43
CA ASP A 2 -30.06 1.99 1.39
C ASP A 2 -29.71 0.54 1.76
N LYS A 3 -29.76 0.23 3.06
CA LYS A 3 -29.47 -1.12 3.59
C LYS A 3 -30.34 -2.21 2.96
N LYS A 4 -31.57 -1.85 2.58
CA LYS A 4 -32.50 -2.76 1.89
C LYS A 4 -31.98 -3.13 0.49
N ALA A 5 -31.47 -2.17 -0.27
CA ALA A 5 -30.92 -2.42 -1.60
C ALA A 5 -29.68 -3.33 -1.57
N LEU A 6 -28.84 -3.20 -0.54
CA LEU A 6 -27.68 -4.07 -0.33
C LEU A 6 -28.09 -5.52 -0.05
N LEU A 7 -29.15 -5.73 0.72
CA LEU A 7 -29.67 -7.06 0.99
C LEU A 7 -30.28 -7.71 -0.26
N GLU A 8 -31.01 -6.94 -1.06
CA GLU A 8 -31.57 -7.44 -2.34
C GLU A 8 -30.45 -7.84 -3.31
N LEU A 9 -29.48 -6.96 -3.55
CA LEU A 9 -28.32 -7.26 -4.41
C LEU A 9 -27.51 -8.47 -3.93
N THR A 10 -27.30 -8.61 -2.61
CA THR A 10 -26.60 -9.77 -2.06
C THR A 10 -27.38 -11.06 -2.33
N THR A 11 -28.70 -11.03 -2.13
CA THR A 11 -29.57 -12.20 -2.33
C THR A 11 -29.60 -12.63 -3.80
N ASP A 12 -29.66 -11.66 -4.73
CA ASP A 12 -29.64 -11.93 -6.16
C ASP A 12 -28.31 -12.56 -6.61
N ILE A 13 -27.17 -12.06 -6.11
CA ILE A 13 -25.86 -12.60 -6.46
C ILE A 13 -25.68 -14.02 -5.91
N VAL A 14 -26.03 -14.25 -4.64
CA VAL A 14 -25.87 -15.55 -4.00
C VAL A 14 -26.82 -16.58 -4.59
N SER A 15 -28.06 -16.21 -4.91
CA SER A 15 -29.02 -17.12 -5.56
C SER A 15 -28.60 -17.51 -6.97
N ALA A 16 -28.05 -16.56 -7.76
CA ALA A 16 -27.49 -16.87 -9.07
C ALA A 16 -26.28 -17.81 -8.97
N HIS A 17 -25.43 -17.61 -7.96
CA HIS A 17 -24.27 -18.47 -7.72
C HIS A 17 -24.70 -19.89 -7.28
N ALA A 18 -25.63 -19.99 -6.33
CA ALA A 18 -26.16 -21.27 -5.85
C ALA A 18 -26.98 -22.04 -6.90
N SER A 19 -27.49 -21.36 -7.93
CA SER A 19 -28.19 -21.99 -9.05
C SER A 19 -27.24 -22.70 -10.02
N VAL A 20 -25.95 -22.34 -10.02
CA VAL A 20 -24.92 -22.91 -10.89
C VAL A 20 -24.01 -23.89 -10.13
N ASN A 21 -23.79 -23.65 -8.84
CA ASN A 21 -22.88 -24.43 -8.01
C ASN A 21 -23.62 -25.09 -6.85
N GLU A 22 -23.41 -26.40 -6.67
CA GLU A 22 -23.88 -27.13 -5.49
C GLU A 22 -23.03 -26.71 -4.27
N MET A 23 -23.69 -26.17 -3.26
CA MET A 23 -23.03 -25.68 -2.04
C MET A 23 -23.66 -26.24 -0.78
N GLY A 24 -22.80 -26.50 0.21
CA GLY A 24 -23.24 -26.89 1.56
C GLY A 24 -23.87 -25.73 2.32
N LYS A 25 -24.58 -26.05 3.41
CA LYS A 25 -25.24 -25.03 4.24
C LYS A 25 -24.25 -24.01 4.83
N GLU A 26 -23.06 -24.45 5.23
CA GLU A 26 -22.02 -23.60 5.80
C GLU A 26 -21.43 -22.66 4.73
N GLU A 27 -21.09 -23.22 3.56
CA GLU A 27 -20.54 -22.47 2.43
C GLU A 27 -21.52 -21.39 1.92
N LEU A 28 -22.81 -21.70 1.87
CA LEU A 28 -23.86 -20.73 1.52
C LEU A 28 -23.90 -19.54 2.50
N LEU A 29 -23.75 -19.81 3.81
CA LEU A 29 -23.76 -18.75 4.83
C LEU A 29 -22.48 -17.90 4.75
N GLU A 30 -21.33 -18.51 4.48
CA GLU A 30 -20.06 -17.82 4.29
C GLU A 30 -20.07 -16.92 3.04
N GLU A 31 -20.59 -17.42 1.91
CA GLU A 31 -20.73 -16.65 0.67
C GLU A 31 -21.66 -15.45 0.86
N LEU A 32 -22.80 -15.63 1.54
CA LEU A 32 -23.73 -14.55 1.82
C LEU A 32 -23.07 -13.43 2.64
N GLN A 33 -22.30 -13.79 3.67
CA GLN A 33 -21.58 -12.83 4.49
C GLN A 33 -20.44 -12.13 3.69
N SER A 34 -19.70 -12.89 2.88
CA SER A 34 -18.60 -12.39 2.05
C SER A 34 -19.07 -11.38 1.00
N VAL A 35 -20.14 -11.72 0.27
CA VAL A 35 -20.73 -10.85 -0.76
C VAL A 35 -21.32 -9.59 -0.13
N PHE A 36 -22.06 -9.71 0.97
CA PHE A 36 -22.63 -8.55 1.68
C PHE A 36 -21.54 -7.58 2.15
N GLN A 37 -20.45 -8.08 2.74
CA GLN A 37 -19.33 -7.25 3.18
C GLN A 37 -18.62 -6.54 2.03
N LYS A 38 -18.43 -7.23 0.90
CA LYS A 38 -17.83 -6.63 -0.30
C LYS A 38 -18.72 -5.54 -0.87
N LEU A 39 -20.03 -5.80 -1.01
CA LEU A 39 -20.99 -4.80 -1.49
C LEU A 39 -21.08 -3.61 -0.55
N MET A 40 -21.08 -3.82 0.77
CA MET A 40 -21.07 -2.75 1.75
C MET A 40 -19.79 -1.91 1.67
N SER A 41 -18.62 -2.54 1.47
CA SER A 41 -17.35 -1.84 1.30
C SER A 41 -17.32 -1.01 0.01
N LEU A 42 -17.86 -1.54 -1.08
CA LEU A 42 -17.96 -0.84 -2.36
C LEU A 42 -18.98 0.30 -2.30
N ALA A 43 -20.14 0.08 -1.69
CA ALA A 43 -21.18 1.08 -1.51
C ALA A 43 -20.79 2.18 -0.51
N GLY A 44 -19.85 1.90 0.40
CA GLY A 44 -19.22 2.89 1.27
C GLY A 44 -18.04 3.63 0.61
N SER A 45 -17.68 3.30 -0.64
CA SER A 45 -16.55 3.91 -1.36
C SER A 45 -16.95 5.10 -2.25
N GLU A 46 -18.21 5.52 -2.23
CA GLU A 46 -18.68 6.73 -2.93
C GLU A 46 -18.95 7.86 -1.93
N GLY A 47 -17.87 8.53 -1.50
CA GLY A 47 -17.93 9.85 -0.88
C GLY A 47 -17.76 9.90 0.64
N GLY A 48 -16.62 10.44 1.08
CA GLY A 48 -16.52 11.22 2.31
C GLY A 48 -16.20 10.45 3.59
N GLU A 49 -15.10 10.85 4.21
CA GLU A 49 -14.66 10.66 5.60
C GLU A 49 -14.79 9.28 6.30
N GLY A 50 -13.62 8.78 6.70
CA GLY A 50 -13.39 8.49 8.12
C GLY A 50 -13.91 7.16 8.65
N ALA A 51 -13.32 6.05 8.20
CA ALA A 51 -13.15 4.90 9.10
C ALA A 51 -11.75 5.00 9.69
N GLU A 52 -11.67 5.72 10.81
CA GLU A 52 -10.56 5.64 11.76
C GLU A 52 -10.46 4.19 12.24
N VAL A 53 -9.72 3.37 11.50
CA VAL A 53 -9.20 2.12 12.06
C VAL A 53 -8.05 2.53 12.97
N SER A 54 -8.41 3.00 14.17
CA SER A 54 -7.60 2.85 15.37
C SER A 54 -7.47 1.37 15.70
N GLY A 55 -6.84 0.64 14.79
CA GLY A 55 -6.18 -0.62 15.06
C GLY A 55 -4.80 -0.37 14.51
N GLU A 56 -3.82 -0.22 15.40
CA GLU A 56 -2.41 -0.12 15.07
C GLU A 56 -2.15 -0.83 13.75
N LEU A 57 -1.72 -0.08 12.72
CA LEU A 57 -1.30 -0.65 11.45
C LEU A 57 -0.15 -1.60 11.76
N LYS A 58 -0.48 -2.83 12.15
CA LYS A 58 0.48 -3.87 12.50
C LYS A 58 1.24 -4.06 11.22
N PRO A 59 2.52 -3.68 11.20
CA PRO A 59 3.26 -3.64 9.97
C PRO A 59 3.28 -5.09 9.44
N ALA A 60 2.87 -5.27 8.18
CA ALA A 60 2.78 -6.60 7.54
C ALA A 60 4.09 -7.38 7.65
N VAL A 61 5.20 -6.66 7.85
CA VAL A 61 6.54 -7.18 8.13
C VAL A 61 7.19 -6.25 9.16
N PRO A 62 7.93 -6.75 10.18
CA PRO A 62 8.67 -5.87 11.08
C PRO A 62 9.55 -4.89 10.31
N VAL A 63 9.55 -3.61 10.71
CA VAL A 63 10.24 -2.50 10.02
C VAL A 63 11.71 -2.83 9.71
N ASN A 64 12.36 -3.59 10.60
CA ASN A 64 13.74 -4.06 10.42
C ASN A 64 13.95 -5.00 9.21
N LYS A 65 12.94 -5.78 8.82
CA LYS A 65 12.97 -6.68 7.66
C LYS A 65 12.40 -6.05 6.39
N ALA A 66 11.76 -4.89 6.49
CA ALA A 66 11.19 -4.20 5.33
C ALA A 66 12.25 -3.57 4.41
N PHE A 67 13.44 -3.25 4.94
CA PHE A 67 14.53 -2.61 4.18
C PHE A 67 15.66 -3.59 3.86
N GLY A 68 15.47 -4.42 2.85
CA GLY A 68 16.47 -5.36 2.36
C GLY A 68 17.53 -4.74 1.43
N ALA A 69 18.59 -5.52 1.17
CA ALA A 69 19.66 -5.13 0.26
C ALA A 69 19.18 -5.02 -1.20
N ASP A 70 18.42 -6.02 -1.66
CA ASP A 70 17.92 -6.14 -3.03
C ASP A 70 16.51 -5.54 -3.23
N LYS A 71 15.65 -5.62 -2.19
CA LYS A 71 14.26 -5.16 -2.24
C LYS A 71 13.82 -4.49 -0.94
N VAL A 72 12.96 -3.50 -1.07
CA VAL A 72 12.20 -2.86 0.01
C VAL A 72 10.76 -3.36 -0.04
N VAL A 73 10.24 -3.79 1.09
CA VAL A 73 8.86 -4.26 1.23
C VAL A 73 7.97 -3.13 1.70
N CYS A 74 6.80 -2.99 1.08
CA CYS A 74 5.77 -2.07 1.54
C CYS A 74 5.14 -2.59 2.84
N LEU A 75 5.07 -1.75 3.87
CA LEU A 75 4.50 -2.10 5.17
C LEU A 75 2.97 -2.13 5.15
N VAL A 76 2.35 -1.49 4.14
CA VAL A 76 0.90 -1.46 3.95
C VAL A 76 0.41 -2.68 3.17
N CYS A 77 1.12 -3.08 2.11
CA CYS A 77 0.64 -4.13 1.19
C CYS A 77 1.50 -5.40 1.15
N GLY A 78 2.64 -5.45 1.84
CA GLY A 78 3.52 -6.62 1.91
C GLY A 78 4.30 -6.95 0.61
N LYS A 79 4.13 -6.16 -0.46
CA LYS A 79 4.82 -6.39 -1.74
C LYS A 79 6.24 -5.81 -1.75
N GLY A 80 7.16 -6.51 -2.42
CA GLY A 80 8.56 -6.11 -2.57
C GLY A 80 8.81 -5.26 -3.81
N PHE A 81 9.56 -4.16 -3.65
CA PHE A 81 9.89 -3.19 -4.69
C PHE A 81 11.35 -2.75 -4.60
N THR A 82 11.92 -2.29 -5.71
CA THR A 82 13.24 -1.63 -5.70
C THR A 82 13.16 -0.19 -5.20
N THR A 83 12.05 0.49 -5.50
CA THR A 83 11.76 1.86 -5.06
C THR A 83 10.33 1.96 -4.51
N LEU A 84 10.20 2.32 -3.24
CA LEU A 84 8.90 2.34 -2.56
C LEU A 84 8.16 3.67 -2.75
N LYS A 85 8.88 4.78 -3.00
CA LYS A 85 8.28 6.12 -3.14
C LYS A 85 7.16 6.20 -4.19
N LYS A 86 7.40 5.61 -5.38
CA LYS A 86 6.42 5.64 -6.48
C LYS A 86 5.19 4.80 -6.13
N HIS A 87 5.41 3.65 -5.50
CA HIS A 87 4.32 2.77 -5.08
C HIS A 87 3.42 3.42 -4.02
N ILE A 88 3.99 4.05 -2.98
CA ILE A 88 3.21 4.73 -1.95
C ILE A 88 2.36 5.86 -2.55
N ALA A 89 2.93 6.65 -3.46
CA ALA A 89 2.21 7.76 -4.07
C ALA A 89 1.04 7.29 -4.97
N VAL A 90 1.22 6.19 -5.71
CA VAL A 90 0.20 5.71 -6.67
C VAL A 90 -0.83 4.79 -5.99
N SER A 91 -0.39 3.84 -5.19
CA SER A 91 -1.25 2.80 -4.62
C SER A 91 -1.87 3.19 -3.28
N HIS A 92 -1.24 4.10 -2.53
CA HIS A 92 -1.72 4.53 -1.23
C HIS A 92 -2.06 6.02 -1.17
N GLN A 93 -1.81 6.78 -2.25
CA GLN A 93 -2.04 8.22 -2.33
C GLN A 93 -1.41 9.01 -1.16
N MET A 94 -0.38 8.44 -0.54
CA MET A 94 0.30 9.01 0.61
C MET A 94 1.62 9.66 0.20
N THR A 95 1.99 10.72 0.90
CA THR A 95 3.35 11.25 0.74
C THR A 95 4.37 10.35 1.46
N PRO A 96 5.63 10.33 1.01
CA PRO A 96 6.70 9.65 1.73
C PRO A 96 6.90 10.14 3.16
N LYS A 97 6.45 11.36 3.50
CA LYS A 97 6.56 11.93 4.84
C LYS A 97 5.48 11.33 5.75
N GLU A 98 4.25 11.28 5.28
CA GLU A 98 3.12 10.67 5.99
C GLU A 98 3.38 9.20 6.24
N TYR A 99 3.81 8.45 5.21
CA TYR A 99 4.17 7.04 5.33
C TYR A 99 5.22 6.79 6.41
N ARG A 100 6.21 7.67 6.55
CA ARG A 100 7.21 7.53 7.61
C ARG A 100 6.64 7.81 9.00
N LYS A 101 5.73 8.77 9.10
CA LYS A 101 5.07 9.14 10.36
C LYS A 101 4.13 8.02 10.83
N THR A 102 3.37 7.41 9.93
CA THR A 102 2.46 6.30 10.26
C THR A 102 3.19 5.05 10.72
N PHE A 103 4.36 4.75 10.15
CA PHE A 103 5.14 3.55 10.50
C PHE A 103 6.35 3.81 11.42
N GLY A 104 6.49 5.02 11.97
CA GLY A 104 7.62 5.37 12.86
C GLY A 104 9.01 5.28 12.22
N ILE A 105 9.11 5.42 10.90
CA ILE A 105 10.38 5.29 10.17
C ILE A 105 11.18 6.61 10.29
N PRO A 106 12.48 6.58 10.63
CA PRO A 106 13.31 7.78 10.65
C PRO A 106 13.32 8.52 9.30
N SER A 107 13.29 9.85 9.36
CA SER A 107 13.26 10.71 8.16
C SER A 107 14.47 10.51 7.23
N LYS A 108 15.62 10.14 7.79
CA LYS A 108 16.87 9.85 7.06
C LYS A 108 16.90 8.48 6.38
N THR A 109 15.93 7.60 6.66
CA THR A 109 15.94 6.24 6.11
C THR A 109 15.51 6.25 4.64
N PRO A 110 16.31 5.65 3.74
CA PRO A 110 15.97 5.54 2.33
C PRO A 110 14.80 4.56 2.13
N LEU A 111 13.77 5.00 1.40
CA LEU A 111 12.63 4.16 0.98
C LEU A 111 12.93 3.40 -0.32
N VAL A 112 14.18 2.98 -0.49
CA VAL A 112 14.69 2.31 -1.70
C VAL A 112 15.66 1.21 -1.29
N ALA A 113 15.80 0.19 -2.13
CA ALA A 113 16.75 -0.90 -1.88
C ALA A 113 18.19 -0.36 -1.79
N ARG A 114 19.01 -0.94 -0.89
CA ARG A 114 20.39 -0.47 -0.67
C ARG A 114 21.24 -0.56 -1.94
N LYS A 115 21.20 -1.70 -2.63
CA LYS A 115 21.93 -1.90 -3.89
C LYS A 115 21.52 -0.89 -4.98
N TYR A 116 20.23 -0.57 -5.05
CA TYR A 116 19.73 0.44 -5.99
C TYR A 116 20.31 1.84 -5.67
N SER A 117 20.33 2.21 -4.38
CA SER A 117 20.93 3.48 -3.94
C SER A 117 22.44 3.52 -4.17
N GLU A 118 23.14 2.42 -3.93
CA GLU A 118 24.59 2.32 -4.13
C GLU A 118 24.97 2.37 -5.60
N ALA A 119 24.23 1.67 -6.47
CA ALA A 119 24.43 1.72 -7.92
C ALA A 119 24.26 3.14 -8.47
N LYS A 120 23.19 3.85 -8.06
CA LYS A 120 22.99 5.26 -8.41
C LYS A 120 24.13 6.16 -7.91
N ARG A 121 24.64 5.91 -6.70
CA ARG A 121 25.76 6.67 -6.13
C ARG A 121 27.05 6.48 -6.95
N LYS A 122 27.39 5.25 -7.35
CA LYS A 122 28.56 4.97 -8.21
C LYS A 122 28.45 5.69 -9.55
N ILE A 123 27.33 5.54 -10.25
CA ILE A 123 27.08 6.23 -11.53
C ILE A 123 27.25 7.76 -11.40
N ALA A 124 26.82 8.34 -10.28
CA ALA A 124 26.98 9.78 -10.05
C ALA A 124 28.43 10.19 -9.80
N GLN A 125 29.24 9.32 -9.17
CA GLN A 125 30.67 9.51 -8.98
C GLN A 125 31.43 9.40 -10.30
N ASP A 126 31.16 8.36 -11.09
CA ASP A 126 31.76 8.17 -12.42
C ASP A 126 31.49 9.35 -13.35
N LYS A 127 30.28 9.91 -13.28
CA LYS A 127 29.89 11.09 -14.08
C LYS A 127 30.42 12.41 -13.52
N GLY A 128 31.22 12.40 -12.46
CA GLY A 128 31.83 13.60 -11.86
C GLY A 128 30.82 14.60 -11.30
N LEU A 129 29.58 14.18 -10.97
CA LEU A 129 28.56 15.11 -10.46
C LEU A 129 28.98 15.73 -9.12
N ALA A 130 29.77 15.03 -8.31
CA ALA A 130 30.27 15.54 -7.04
C ALA A 130 31.17 16.77 -7.23
N ALA A 131 32.08 16.73 -8.21
CA ALA A 131 32.98 17.84 -8.52
C ALA A 131 32.20 19.06 -9.05
N LYS A 132 31.24 18.83 -9.97
CA LYS A 132 30.37 19.89 -10.50
C LYS A 132 29.50 20.53 -9.41
N LEU A 133 29.00 19.75 -8.45
CA LEU A 133 28.23 20.29 -7.31
C LEU A 133 29.11 21.14 -6.38
N ALA A 134 30.36 20.72 -6.12
CA ALA A 134 31.29 21.46 -5.28
C ALA A 134 31.65 22.81 -5.90
N GLU A 135 31.89 22.85 -7.21
CA GLU A 135 32.15 24.10 -7.94
C GLU A 135 30.94 25.04 -7.92
N GLY A 136 29.73 24.51 -8.14
CA GLY A 136 28.49 25.31 -8.05
C GLY A 136 28.23 25.89 -6.66
N ARG A 137 28.63 25.19 -5.59
CA ARG A 137 28.56 25.73 -4.21
C ARG A 137 29.58 26.85 -3.97
N LYS A 138 30.80 26.72 -4.51
CA LYS A 138 31.82 27.79 -4.44
C LYS A 138 31.42 29.04 -5.21
N ARG A 139 30.68 28.91 -6.31
CA ARG A 139 30.14 30.06 -7.07
C ARG A 139 28.97 30.77 -6.39
N LYS A 140 28.34 30.13 -5.40
CA LYS A 140 27.18 30.66 -4.65
C LYS A 140 27.55 31.19 -3.26
N ALA A 141 28.76 30.91 -2.79
CA ALA A 141 29.36 31.44 -1.57
C ALA A 141 30.15 32.70 -1.91
#